data_AF-A0A7G6E0V7-F1
#
_entry.id   AF-A0A7G6E0V7-F1
#
_cell.length_a   1.000
_cell.length_b   1.000
_cell.length_c   1.000
_cell.angle_alpha   90.00
_cell.angle_beta   90.00
_cell.angle_gamma   90.00
#
_symmetry.space_group_name_H-M   'P 1'
#
loop_
_entity.id
_entity.type
_entity.pdbx_description
1 polymer ?
#
loop_
_entity_poly.entity_id
_entity_poly.type
_entity_poly.pdbx_seq_one_letter_code
_entity_poly.pdbx_strand_id
1 'polypeptide(L)'
;MLIKGILALILIGLVAWAVRTRVRLKKTRGVENVESTVASPASIALGELVAIAGGIYLSLVLLTSFLKLSLPEKVCIYDNLLIDPLALAAIVIAILQPLFLSLLRRFR
;
A
#
# COMPACT_ATOMS: atom_id res chain seq x y z
N MET A 1 -3.78 -18.54 18.27
CA MET A 1 -3.65 -18.89 16.83
C MET A 1 -4.83 -18.41 15.99
N LEU A 2 -6.09 -18.62 16.41
CA LEU A 2 -7.29 -18.17 15.69
C LEU A 2 -7.30 -16.66 15.36
N ILE A 3 -7.02 -15.80 16.33
CA ILE A 3 -6.97 -14.33 16.13
C ILE A 3 -5.88 -13.94 15.12
N LYS A 4 -4.73 -14.62 15.15
CA LYS A 4 -3.61 -14.39 14.21
C LYS A 4 -4.02 -14.75 12.78
N GLY A 5 -4.75 -15.86 12.62
CA GLY A 5 -5.30 -16.27 11.33
C GLY A 5 -6.31 -15.25 10.77
N ILE A 6 -7.21 -14.74 11.62
CA ILE A 6 -8.23 -13.75 11.23
C ILE A 6 -7.58 -12.43 10.78
N LEU A 7 -6.60 -11.92 11.53
CA LEU A 7 -5.88 -10.68 11.20
C LEU A 7 -5.12 -10.78 9.87
N ALA A 8 -4.44 -11.91 9.63
CA ALA A 8 -3.78 -12.17 8.37
C ALA A 8 -4.79 -12.22 7.19
N LEU A 9 -5.94 -12.86 7.41
CA LEU A 9 -7.02 -12.93 6.41
C LEU A 9 -7.60 -11.55 6.09
N ILE A 10 -7.77 -10.69 7.10
CA ILE A 10 -8.22 -9.30 6.92
C ILE A 10 -7.19 -8.51 6.11
N LEU A 11 -5.90 -8.62 6.45
CA LEU A 11 -4.83 -7.91 5.75
C LEU A 11 -4.75 -8.36 4.28
N ILE A 12 -4.80 -9.67 4.03
CA ILE A 12 -4.86 -10.24 2.68
C ILE A 12 -6.10 -9.73 1.93
N GLY A 13 -7.25 -9.68 2.60
CA GLY A 13 -8.49 -9.15 2.04
C GLY A 13 -8.39 -7.68 1.64
N LEU A 14 -7.77 -6.84 2.50
CA LEU A 14 -7.54 -5.42 2.23
C LEU A 14 -6.59 -5.22 1.04
N VAL A 15 -5.49 -5.98 0.99
CA VAL A 15 -4.54 -5.93 -0.14
C VAL A 15 -5.23 -6.37 -1.44
N ALA A 16 -5.96 -7.48 -1.41
CA ALA A 16 -6.72 -7.97 -2.55
C ALA A 16 -7.75 -6.94 -3.05
N TRP A 17 -8.43 -6.27 -2.12
CA TRP A 17 -9.41 -5.22 -2.46
C TRP A 17 -8.74 -3.98 -3.06
N ALA A 18 -7.61 -3.54 -2.51
CA ALA A 18 -6.84 -2.43 -3.06
C ALA A 18 -6.34 -2.72 -4.49
N VAL A 19 -5.81 -3.92 -4.72
CA VAL A 19 -5.38 -4.39 -6.06
C VAL A 19 -6.56 -4.42 -7.02
N ARG A 20 -7.70 -5.01 -6.62
CA ARG A 20 -8.90 -5.09 -7.45
C ARG A 20 -9.41 -3.70 -7.84
N THR A 21 -9.33 -2.74 -6.93
CA THR A 21 -9.74 -1.36 -7.16
C THR A 21 -8.82 -0.66 -8.16
N ARG A 22 -7.49 -0.85 -8.05
CA ARG A 22 -6.52 -0.31 -9.02
C ARG A 22 -6.73 -0.90 -10.42
N VAL A 23 -6.97 -2.21 -10.53
CA VAL A 23 -7.25 -2.88 -11.81
C VAL A 23 -8.54 -2.34 -12.45
N ARG A 24 -9.62 -2.21 -11.67
CA ARG A 24 -10.88 -1.60 -12.17
C ARG A 24 -10.66 -0.17 -12.67
N LEU A 25 -9.92 0.65 -11.90
CA LEU A 25 -9.62 2.02 -12.30
C LEU A 25 -8.81 2.10 -13.59
N LYS A 26 -7.87 1.17 -13.83
CA LYS A 26 -7.10 1.11 -15.09
C LYS A 26 -7.98 0.71 -16.28
N LYS A 27 -8.84 -0.30 -16.09
CA LYS A 27 -9.78 -0.75 -17.14
C LYS A 27 -10.77 0.35 -17.55
N THR A 28 -11.30 1.11 -16.58
CA THR A 28 -12.21 2.25 -16.86
C THR A 28 -11.48 3.44 -17.53
N ARG A 29 -10.16 3.55 -17.42
CA ARG A 29 -9.36 4.62 -18.02
C ARG A 29 -8.88 4.31 -19.45
N GLY A 30 -9.23 3.16 -20.03
CA GLY A 30 -8.91 2.83 -21.43
C GLY A 30 -7.42 2.70 -21.74
N VAL A 31 -6.58 2.39 -20.75
CA VAL A 31 -5.14 2.16 -20.95
C VAL A 31 -4.94 0.72 -21.43
N GLU A 32 -5.43 0.41 -22.63
CA GLU A 32 -5.33 -0.93 -23.25
C GLU A 32 -4.28 -1.04 -24.36
N ASN A 33 -3.50 0.01 -24.65
CA ASN A 33 -2.49 -0.06 -25.70
C ASN A 33 -1.13 0.47 -25.23
N VAL A 34 -0.32 -0.40 -24.61
CA VAL A 34 1.11 -0.45 -24.90
C VAL A 34 1.53 -1.92 -24.87
N GLU A 35 2.02 -2.37 -26.01
CA GLU A 35 2.49 -3.70 -26.35
C GLU A 35 3.42 -4.37 -25.32
N SER A 36 3.38 -5.70 -25.37
CA SER A 36 4.47 -6.65 -25.13
C SER A 36 4.85 -6.98 -23.66
N THR A 37 4.50 -8.22 -23.30
CA THR A 37 5.28 -9.12 -22.42
C THR A 37 5.02 -9.06 -20.90
N VAL A 38 4.20 -10.04 -20.45
CA VAL A 38 4.33 -10.88 -19.22
C VAL A 38 3.75 -10.41 -17.87
N ALA A 39 3.47 -9.14 -17.61
CA ALA A 39 2.93 -8.75 -16.30
C ALA A 39 1.38 -8.74 -16.26
N SER A 40 0.77 -9.56 -15.41
CA SER A 40 -0.68 -9.50 -15.17
C SER A 40 -1.08 -8.12 -14.64
N PRO A 41 -2.32 -7.62 -14.90
CA PRO A 41 -2.79 -6.35 -14.34
C PRO A 41 -2.65 -6.26 -12.81
N ALA A 42 -2.73 -7.39 -12.12
CA ALA A 42 -2.49 -7.49 -10.67
C ALA A 42 -1.01 -7.28 -10.32
N SER A 43 -0.09 -7.88 -11.07
CA SER A 43 1.36 -7.69 -10.90
C SER A 43 1.75 -6.22 -11.08
N ILE A 44 1.19 -5.55 -12.07
CA ILE A 44 1.43 -4.11 -12.30
C ILE A 44 0.89 -3.28 -11.12
N ALA A 45 -0.34 -3.57 -10.66
CA ALA A 45 -0.93 -2.86 -9.52
C ALA A 45 -0.16 -3.07 -8.21
N LEU A 46 0.41 -4.25 -8.00
CA LEU A 46 1.30 -4.54 -6.87
C LEU A 46 2.61 -3.77 -6.97
N GLY A 47 3.24 -3.77 -8.16
CA GLY A 47 4.45 -2.98 -8.41
C GLY A 47 4.24 -1.49 -8.14
N GLU A 48 3.12 -0.93 -8.59
CA GLU A 48 2.75 0.46 -8.29
C GLU A 48 2.52 0.71 -6.80
N LEU A 49 1.85 -0.21 -6.10
CA LEU A 49 1.61 -0.09 -4.66
C LEU A 49 2.93 -0.03 -3.89
N VAL A 50 3.87 -0.92 -4.22
CA VAL A 50 5.21 -0.98 -3.60
C VAL A 50 6.02 0.27 -3.94
N ALA A 51 5.99 0.73 -5.20
CA ALA A 51 6.69 1.94 -5.61
C ALA A 51 6.19 3.19 -4.86
N ILE A 52 4.87 3.33 -4.71
CA ILE A 52 4.26 4.44 -3.96
C ILE A 52 4.64 4.34 -2.47
N ALA A 53 4.51 3.16 -1.87
CA ALA A 53 4.89 2.96 -0.47
C ALA A 53 6.38 3.26 -0.23
N GLY A 54 7.28 2.84 -1.14
CA GLY A 54 8.70 3.13 -1.06
C GLY A 54 8.99 4.64 -1.12
N GLY A 55 8.33 5.36 -2.04
CA GLY A 55 8.46 6.82 -2.15
C GLY A 55 7.98 7.57 -0.91
N ILE A 56 6.84 7.14 -0.33
CA ILE A 56 6.32 7.70 0.92
C ILE A 56 7.29 7.42 2.07
N TYR A 57 7.76 6.18 2.20
CA TYR A 57 8.73 5.81 3.24
C TYR A 57 9.99 6.67 3.16
N LEU A 58 10.60 6.80 1.98
CA LEU A 58 11.80 7.61 1.80
C LEU A 58 11.54 9.08 2.15
N SER A 59 10.40 9.62 1.73
CA SER A 59 10.00 10.99 2.06
C SER A 59 9.81 11.19 3.57
N LEU A 60 9.20 10.23 4.26
CA LEU A 60 9.04 10.26 5.72
C LEU A 60 10.39 10.17 6.42
N VAL A 61 11.30 9.29 5.99
CA VAL A 61 12.66 9.17 6.54
C VAL A 61 13.42 10.50 6.41
N LEU A 62 13.35 11.12 5.22
CA LEU A 62 13.97 12.41 4.97
C LEU A 62 13.36 13.51 5.85
N LEU A 63 12.03 13.53 5.97
CA LEU A 63 11.32 14.49 6.81
C LEU A 63 11.69 14.34 8.29
N THR A 64 11.71 13.12 8.81
CA THR A 64 12.06 12.85 10.21
C THR A 64 13.52 13.17 10.48
N SER A 65 14.42 12.91 9.52
CA SER A 65 15.83 13.27 9.61
C SER A 65 16.03 14.80 9.61
N PHE A 66 15.34 15.52 8.72
CA PHE A 66 15.37 16.97 8.64
C PHE A 66 14.86 17.64 9.93
N LEU A 67 13.75 17.14 10.47
CA LEU A 67 13.17 17.62 11.73
C LEU A 67 13.92 17.13 12.97
N LYS A 68 14.94 16.27 12.81
CA LYS A 68 15.69 15.62 13.90
C LYS A 68 14.79 14.91 14.90
N LEU A 69 13.74 14.25 14.41
CA LEU A 69 12.84 13.46 15.23
C LEU A 69 13.52 12.16 15.64
N SER A 70 13.66 11.95 16.94
CA SER A 70 14.14 10.69 17.52
C SER A 70 12.97 9.69 17.61
N LEU A 71 12.78 8.90 16.55
CA LEU A 71 11.78 7.83 16.52
C LEU A 71 12.42 6.48 16.86
N PRO A 72 11.69 5.53 17.46
CA PRO A 72 12.19 4.19 17.68
C PRO A 72 12.39 3.47 16.34
N GLU A 73 13.54 2.79 16.17
CA GLU A 73 13.87 2.05 14.93
C GLU A 73 12.85 0.96 14.61
N LYS A 74 12.31 0.31 15.64
CA LYS A 74 11.29 -0.73 15.50
C LYS A 74 10.25 -0.57 16.59
N VAL A 75 9.00 -0.76 16.20
CA VAL A 75 7.87 -0.87 17.12
C VAL A 75 7.42 -2.32 17.18
N CYS A 76 7.17 -2.82 18.39
CA CYS A 76 6.51 -4.11 18.58
C CYS A 76 5.02 -3.91 18.31
N ILE A 77 4.55 -4.45 17.18
CA ILE A 77 3.11 -4.40 16.85
C ILE A 77 2.37 -5.56 17.52
N TYR A 78 2.98 -6.75 17.60
CA TYR A 78 2.39 -7.93 18.22
C TYR A 78 3.43 -9.03 18.48
N ASP A 79 3.46 -9.68 19.67
CA ASP A 79 4.28 -10.85 20.03
C ASP A 79 5.65 -10.95 19.31
N ASN A 80 6.55 -9.98 19.47
CA ASN A 80 7.88 -9.88 18.82
C ASN A 80 7.95 -9.53 17.32
N LEU A 81 6.85 -9.16 16.67
CA LEU A 81 6.90 -8.59 15.32
C LEU A 81 7.41 -7.14 15.39
N LEU A 82 8.72 -7.00 15.20
CA LEU A 82 9.42 -5.73 15.13
C LEU A 82 9.31 -5.17 13.71
N ILE A 83 8.56 -4.09 13.55
CA ILE A 83 8.38 -3.40 12.27
C ILE A 83 8.84 -1.96 12.39
N ASP A 84 9.42 -1.44 11.32
CA ASP A 84 9.72 -0.02 11.20
C ASP A 84 8.40 0.78 11.15
N PRO A 85 8.17 1.71 12.10
CA PRO A 85 6.93 2.48 12.17
C PRO A 85 6.68 3.35 10.93
N LEU A 86 7.73 3.89 10.29
CA LEU A 86 7.60 4.70 9.08
C LEU A 86 7.21 3.81 7.89
N ALA A 87 7.77 2.60 7.79
CA ALA A 87 7.41 1.66 6.74
C ALA A 87 5.96 1.22 6.86
N LEU A 88 5.49 0.97 8.09
CA LEU A 88 4.09 0.68 8.38
C LEU A 88 3.18 1.83 7.92
N ALA A 89 3.50 3.06 8.33
CA ALA A 89 2.72 4.23 7.94
C ALA A 89 2.68 4.40 6.41
N ALA A 90 3.81 4.22 5.73
CA ALA A 90 3.90 4.34 4.28
C ALA A 90 3.01 3.33 3.55
N ILE A 91 3.01 2.06 3.98
CA ILE A 91 2.15 1.03 3.42
C ILE A 91 0.67 1.34 3.66
N VAL A 92 0.31 1.75 4.88
CA VAL A 92 -1.07 2.12 5.21
C VAL A 92 -1.56 3.26 4.33
N ILE A 93 -0.77 4.32 4.16
CA ILE A 93 -1.11 5.46 3.30
C ILE A 93 -1.23 5.01 1.83
N ALA A 94 -0.30 4.21 1.33
CA ALA A 94 -0.31 3.72 -0.05
C ALA A 94 -1.53 2.83 -0.38
N ILE A 95 -2.00 2.04 0.61
CA ILE A 95 -3.22 1.22 0.50
C ILE A 95 -4.48 2.09 0.59
N LEU A 96 -4.51 3.09 1.47
CA LEU A 96 -5.67 3.97 1.63
C LEU A 96 -5.91 4.86 0.39
N GLN A 97 -4.85 5.34 -0.26
CA GLN A 97 -4.93 6.24 -1.42
C GLN A 97 -5.90 5.76 -2.53
N PRO A 98 -5.82 4.53 -3.08
CA PRO A 98 -6.74 4.06 -4.11
C PRO A 98 -8.19 3.91 -3.62
N LEU A 99 -8.40 3.62 -2.32
CA LEU A 99 -9.74 3.52 -1.73
C LEU A 99 -10.41 4.88 -1.66
N PHE A 100 -9.70 5.91 -1.20
CA PHE A 100 -10.18 7.29 -1.19
C PHE A 100 -10.49 7.81 -2.60
N LEU A 101 -9.61 7.57 -3.57
CA LEU A 101 -9.82 7.99 -4.96
C LEU A 101 -11.01 7.29 -5.62
N SER A 102 -11.22 6.01 -5.29
CA SER A 102 -12.39 5.24 -5.75
C SER A 102 -13.70 5.78 -5.18
N LEU A 103 -13.73 6.10 -3.88
CA LEU A 103 -14.90 6.67 -3.22
C LEU A 103 -15.23 8.07 -3.77
N LEU A 104 -14.23 8.92 -3.95
CA LEU A 104 -14.42 10.28 -4.47
C LEU A 104 -14.98 10.27 -5.89
N ARG A 105 -14.53 9.33 -6.74
CA ARG A 105 -15.07 9.13 -8.10
C ARG A 105 -16.50 8.60 -8.13
N ARG A 106 -17.02 8.07 -7.02
CA ARG A 106 -18.40 7.59 -6.92
C ARG A 106 -19.37 8.71 -6.54
N PHE A 107 -18.88 9.73 -5.84
CA PHE A 107 -19.68 10.90 -5.40
C PHE A 107 -19.68 12.05 -6.41
N ARG A 108 -18.85 11.98 -7.45
CA ARG A 108 -18.75 12.96 -8.52
C ARG A 108 -19.15 12.31 -9.84
#